data_AF-A0AAU7FKU5-F1
#
_entry.id   AF-A0AAU7FKU5-F1
#
_cell.length_a   1.000
_cell.length_b   1.000
_cell.length_c   1.000
_cell.angle_alpha   90.00
_cell.angle_beta   90.00
_cell.angle_gamma   90.00
#
_symmetry.space_group_name_H-M   'P 1'
#
loop_
_entity.id
_entity.type
_entity.pdbx_description
1 polymer ?
#
loop_
_entity_poly.entity_id
_entity_poly.type
_entity_poly.pdbx_seq_one_letter_code
_entity_poly.pdbx_strand_id
1 'polypeptide(L)'
;MSNQEALWNEAEAFISVCYEELGKSNEEKAARLHEIKQEIESDGMYTHTQEELAHGAKMAWRNSNRCIGRLFWSTLHVHDCRHVTTEDEVKEALFHHIEYATNGGKIKPSITIFPPENKGRKEVVIYNHQLVRYAGYESEYGIIGDEASLELTKLCEAHGWKGEGTHFDLLPLMFQLKDQPPVLYDLPKEIVQEVEITHPEYDGFGDLGLKWYAVPIIADMKLEIGGIHYNAAPFNGWYMGTEIGARNLADENRYNMLKKVASILGLDTTKNSSLWKDKAIVELNVAVLHSYREAGVTIVDHHTAAHQFKQFEKQEEKADRKLTGDWTWLIPPVSPAATHIFHRHYDNTIVKPNYFYQEKPYHGTERA
;
A
#
# COMPACT_ATOMS: atom_id res chain seq x y z
N MET A 1 15.46 -25.47 17.68
CA MET A 1 14.22 -24.82 18.10
C MET A 1 13.09 -25.47 17.33
N SER A 2 12.08 -26.01 18.01
CA SER A 2 10.89 -26.55 17.30
C SER A 2 10.09 -25.40 16.69
N ASN A 3 9.24 -25.66 15.69
CA ASN A 3 8.38 -24.61 15.13
C ASN A 3 7.45 -23.99 16.20
N GLN A 4 6.99 -24.78 17.17
CA GLN A 4 6.17 -24.31 18.29
C GLN A 4 6.96 -23.40 19.24
N GLU A 5 8.23 -23.73 19.54
CA GLU A 5 9.09 -22.91 20.38
C GLU A 5 9.42 -21.56 19.71
N ALA A 6 9.65 -21.58 18.40
CA ALA A 6 9.84 -20.35 17.62
C ALA A 6 8.58 -19.47 17.65
N LEU A 7 7.40 -20.06 17.43
CA LEU A 7 6.12 -19.36 17.47
C LEU A 7 5.82 -18.79 18.86
N TRP A 8 6.11 -19.55 19.92
CA TRP A 8 5.98 -19.09 21.29
C TRP A 8 6.81 -17.82 21.55
N ASN A 9 8.09 -17.82 21.14
CA ASN A 9 8.98 -16.68 21.36
C ASN A 9 8.48 -15.42 20.63
N GLU A 10 7.97 -15.57 19.40
CA GLU A 10 7.37 -14.46 18.64
C GLU A 10 6.09 -13.94 19.30
N ALA A 11 5.22 -14.84 19.77
CA ALA A 11 3.99 -14.48 20.48
C ALA A 11 4.29 -13.78 21.80
N GLU A 12 5.23 -14.29 22.59
CA GLU A 12 5.65 -13.71 23.88
C GLU A 12 6.23 -12.30 23.69
N ALA A 13 7.09 -12.11 22.68
CA ALA A 13 7.65 -10.81 22.35
C ALA A 13 6.57 -9.80 21.95
N PHE A 14 5.64 -10.21 21.08
CA PHE A 14 4.52 -9.36 20.67
C PHE A 14 3.60 -8.99 21.83
N ILE A 15 3.11 -9.99 22.57
CA ILE A 15 2.14 -9.78 23.67
C ILE A 15 2.75 -8.93 24.77
N SER A 16 4.05 -9.08 25.07
CA SER A 16 4.72 -8.26 26.07
C SER A 16 4.65 -6.77 25.76
N VAL A 17 4.97 -6.38 24.52
CA VAL A 17 4.92 -4.97 24.09
C VAL A 17 3.48 -4.50 23.89
N CYS A 18 2.64 -5.35 23.30
CA CYS A 18 1.23 -5.04 23.03
C CYS A 18 0.47 -4.74 24.33
N TYR A 19 0.60 -5.59 25.35
CA TYR A 19 -0.13 -5.43 26.62
C TYR A 19 0.40 -4.26 27.45
N GLU A 20 1.70 -3.96 27.35
CA GLU A 20 2.26 -2.73 27.94
C GLU A 20 1.67 -1.47 27.30
N GLU A 21 1.63 -1.40 25.96
CA GLU A 21 1.07 -0.26 25.24
C GLU A 21 -0.46 -0.12 25.42
N LEU A 22 -1.18 -1.24 25.62
CA LEU A 22 -2.60 -1.26 25.93
C LEU A 22 -2.92 -0.99 27.40
N GLY A 23 -1.90 -0.87 28.27
CA GLY A 23 -2.08 -0.61 29.70
C GLY A 23 -2.70 -1.78 30.47
N LYS A 24 -2.53 -3.02 29.99
CA LYS A 24 -3.00 -4.24 30.65
C LYS A 24 -2.12 -4.56 31.87
N SER A 25 -2.71 -5.21 32.87
CA SER A 25 -2.00 -5.63 34.07
C SER A 25 -1.01 -6.79 33.79
N ASN A 26 -0.06 -6.99 34.70
CA ASN A 26 0.87 -8.13 34.60
C ASN A 26 0.15 -9.47 34.72
N GLU A 27 -0.93 -9.52 35.50
CA GLU A 27 -1.79 -10.70 35.65
C GLU A 27 -2.54 -10.99 34.35
N GLU A 28 -3.12 -9.98 33.69
CA GLU A 28 -3.78 -10.14 32.38
C GLU A 28 -2.79 -10.66 31.33
N LYS A 29 -1.59 -10.06 31.27
CA LYS A 29 -0.53 -10.52 30.36
C LYS A 29 -0.12 -11.96 30.65
N ALA A 30 0.11 -12.31 31.91
CA ALA A 30 0.54 -13.66 32.29
C ALA A 30 -0.53 -14.72 31.98
N ALA A 31 -1.81 -14.39 32.23
CA ALA A 31 -2.94 -15.25 31.86
C ALA A 31 -3.01 -15.46 30.35
N ARG A 32 -2.92 -14.39 29.56
CA ARG A 32 -2.95 -14.48 28.11
C ARG A 32 -1.79 -15.32 27.55
N LEU A 33 -0.58 -15.10 28.05
CA LEU A 33 0.59 -15.89 27.68
C LEU A 33 0.39 -17.38 28.01
N HIS A 34 -0.24 -17.71 29.14
CA HIS A 34 -0.58 -19.09 29.46
C HIS A 34 -1.56 -19.71 28.46
N GLU A 35 -2.62 -18.98 28.08
CA GLU A 35 -3.60 -19.42 27.06
C GLU A 35 -2.93 -19.66 25.70
N ILE A 36 -2.13 -18.70 25.23
CA ILE A 36 -1.40 -18.82 23.95
C ILE A 36 -0.50 -20.04 23.95
N LYS A 37 0.17 -20.32 25.08
CA LYS A 37 1.02 -21.51 25.20
C LYS A 37 0.22 -22.80 25.02
N GLN A 38 -0.95 -22.88 25.65
CA GLN A 38 -1.85 -24.03 25.53
C GLN A 38 -2.39 -24.18 24.10
N GLU A 39 -2.79 -23.09 23.44
CA GLU A 39 -3.24 -23.10 22.03
C GLU A 39 -2.13 -23.62 21.11
N ILE A 40 -0.89 -23.12 21.26
CA ILE A 40 0.25 -23.55 20.46
C ILE A 40 0.57 -25.04 20.69
N GLU A 41 0.51 -25.51 21.93
CA GLU A 41 0.76 -26.92 22.28
C GLU A 41 -0.31 -27.87 21.72
N SER A 42 -1.57 -27.44 21.71
CA SER A 42 -2.72 -28.25 21.28
C SER A 42 -2.99 -28.20 19.77
N ASP A 43 -3.04 -27.01 19.20
CA ASP A 43 -3.48 -26.77 17.81
C ASP A 43 -2.31 -26.45 16.87
N GLY A 44 -1.13 -26.16 17.41
CA GLY A 44 0.06 -25.77 16.65
C GLY A 44 0.09 -24.30 16.25
N MET A 45 -0.91 -23.51 16.65
CA MET A 45 -1.02 -22.07 16.44
C MET A 45 -1.86 -21.42 17.55
N TYR A 46 -1.91 -20.10 17.60
CA TYR A 46 -2.82 -19.36 18.48
C TYR A 46 -3.61 -18.32 17.69
N THR A 47 -4.70 -17.83 18.27
CA THR A 47 -5.56 -16.82 17.64
C THR A 47 -5.50 -15.51 18.40
N HIS A 48 -5.17 -14.41 17.71
CA HIS A 48 -5.25 -13.07 18.27
C HIS A 48 -6.68 -12.70 18.67
N THR A 49 -6.84 -12.00 19.79
CA THR A 49 -8.08 -11.25 20.08
C THR A 49 -8.27 -10.12 19.06
N GLN A 50 -9.47 -9.55 18.99
CA GLN A 50 -9.72 -8.39 18.11
C GLN A 50 -8.85 -7.18 18.51
N GLU A 51 -8.63 -6.96 19.81
CA GLU A 51 -7.79 -5.89 20.33
C GLU A 51 -6.31 -6.11 19.96
N GLU A 52 -5.82 -7.34 20.11
CA GLU A 52 -4.45 -7.74 19.71
C GLU A 52 -4.24 -7.57 18.20
N LEU A 53 -5.21 -8.00 17.37
CA LEU A 53 -5.15 -7.85 15.92
C LEU A 53 -5.07 -6.37 15.52
N ALA A 54 -5.96 -5.55 16.11
CA ALA A 54 -6.04 -4.15 15.78
C ALA A 54 -4.78 -3.38 16.21
N HIS A 55 -4.26 -3.67 17.40
CA HIS A 55 -3.03 -3.06 17.88
C HIS A 55 -1.80 -3.55 17.10
N GLY A 56 -1.72 -4.85 16.80
CA GLY A 56 -0.65 -5.44 15.99
C GLY A 56 -0.56 -4.86 14.59
N ALA A 57 -1.69 -4.63 13.91
CA ALA A 57 -1.71 -3.99 12.59
C ALA A 57 -1.23 -2.52 12.63
N LYS A 58 -1.59 -1.79 13.69
CA LYS A 58 -1.10 -0.43 13.95
C LYS A 58 0.41 -0.40 14.21
N MET A 59 0.90 -1.33 15.05
CA MET A 59 2.34 -1.50 15.28
C MET A 59 3.08 -1.84 13.99
N ALA A 60 2.52 -2.70 13.13
CA ALA A 60 3.13 -3.03 11.84
C ALA A 60 3.30 -1.79 10.94
N TRP A 61 2.34 -0.87 10.93
CA TRP A 61 2.49 0.40 10.22
C TRP A 61 3.56 1.27 10.88
N ARG A 62 3.55 1.42 12.21
CA ARG A 62 4.59 2.14 12.97
C ARG A 62 6.02 1.62 12.67
N ASN A 63 6.15 0.31 12.51
CA ASN A 63 7.42 -0.36 12.29
C ASN A 63 7.83 -0.44 10.80
N SER A 64 7.00 0.06 9.88
CA SER A 64 7.28 -0.03 8.44
C SER A 64 8.40 0.91 8.02
N ASN A 65 9.60 0.36 7.78
CA ASN A 65 10.81 1.14 7.48
C ASN A 65 10.69 1.97 6.20
N ARG A 66 9.81 1.58 5.27
CA ARG A 66 9.63 2.23 3.97
C ARG A 66 8.50 3.27 3.94
N CYS A 67 7.81 3.46 5.06
CA CYS A 67 6.67 4.38 5.13
C CYS A 67 7.07 5.73 5.75
N ILE A 68 6.94 6.81 4.97
CA ILE A 68 7.10 8.19 5.46
C ILE A 68 5.88 8.66 6.29
N GLY A 69 4.69 8.13 5.99
CA GLY A 69 3.40 8.53 6.60
C GLY A 69 3.13 7.98 8.01
N ARG A 70 4.16 7.52 8.73
CA ARG A 70 4.01 6.79 10.01
C ARG A 70 3.44 7.61 11.16
N LEU A 71 3.39 8.94 11.07
CA LEU A 71 2.80 9.79 12.11
C LEU A 71 1.36 9.39 12.49
N PHE A 72 0.61 8.84 11.53
CA PHE A 72 -0.81 8.52 11.70
C PHE A 72 -1.07 7.07 12.10
N TRP A 73 -0.03 6.31 12.46
CA TRP A 73 -0.10 4.86 12.69
C TRP A 73 -1.24 4.40 13.62
N SER A 74 -1.52 5.19 14.67
CA SER A 74 -2.53 4.87 15.67
C SER A 74 -3.98 5.08 15.19
N THR A 75 -4.16 5.77 14.06
CA THR A 75 -5.47 6.09 13.46
C THR A 75 -6.00 5.02 12.52
N LEU A 76 -5.20 3.98 12.22
CA LEU A 76 -5.58 2.89 11.33
C LEU A 76 -6.89 2.23 11.77
N HIS A 77 -7.86 2.17 10.87
CA HIS A 77 -9.07 1.39 11.07
C HIS A 77 -8.85 -0.06 10.62
N VAL A 78 -9.33 -1.02 11.38
CA VAL A 78 -9.07 -2.45 11.15
C VAL A 78 -10.39 -3.17 10.95
N HIS A 79 -10.61 -3.66 9.73
CA HIS A 79 -11.71 -4.57 9.41
C HIS A 79 -11.26 -6.02 9.67
N ASP A 80 -11.82 -6.64 10.70
CA ASP A 80 -11.54 -8.04 11.03
C ASP A 80 -12.41 -8.96 10.17
N CYS A 81 -11.82 -9.46 9.08
CA CYS A 81 -12.44 -10.38 8.12
C CYS A 81 -11.88 -11.81 8.25
N ARG A 82 -11.31 -12.18 9.42
CA ARG A 82 -10.78 -13.53 9.66
C ARG A 82 -11.84 -14.63 9.68
N HIS A 83 -13.11 -14.24 9.69
CA HIS A 83 -14.27 -15.14 9.66
C HIS A 83 -14.77 -15.45 8.25
N VAL A 84 -14.25 -14.77 7.21
CA VAL A 84 -14.68 -14.94 5.82
C VAL A 84 -14.37 -16.34 5.31
N THR A 85 -15.35 -16.96 4.64
CA THR A 85 -15.26 -18.34 4.15
C THR A 85 -15.72 -18.56 2.71
N THR A 86 -16.26 -17.53 2.05
CA THR A 86 -16.77 -17.59 0.68
C THR A 86 -16.18 -16.50 -0.21
N GLU A 87 -16.18 -16.72 -1.54
CA GLU A 87 -15.66 -15.75 -2.51
C GLU A 87 -16.46 -14.45 -2.48
N ASP A 88 -17.78 -14.53 -2.34
CA ASP A 88 -18.64 -13.36 -2.21
C ASP A 88 -18.29 -12.53 -0.97
N GLU A 89 -18.07 -13.16 0.19
CA GLU A 89 -17.64 -12.45 1.40
C GLU A 89 -16.28 -11.78 1.22
N VAL A 90 -15.33 -12.40 0.52
CA VAL A 90 -14.03 -11.77 0.19
C VAL A 90 -14.25 -10.55 -0.69
N LYS A 91 -15.01 -10.70 -1.79
CA LYS A 91 -15.33 -9.64 -2.73
C LYS A 91 -16.01 -8.46 -2.02
N GLU A 92 -17.05 -8.71 -1.23
CA GLU A 92 -17.76 -7.66 -0.49
C GLU A 92 -16.85 -6.96 0.52
N ALA A 93 -15.96 -7.69 1.21
CA ALA A 93 -14.99 -7.09 2.12
C ALA A 93 -13.96 -6.18 1.40
N LEU A 94 -13.55 -6.55 0.18
CA LEU A 94 -12.65 -5.72 -0.65
C LEU A 94 -13.38 -4.48 -1.19
N PHE A 95 -14.61 -4.61 -1.69
CA PHE A 95 -15.42 -3.46 -2.11
C PHE A 95 -15.71 -2.51 -0.95
N HIS A 96 -16.06 -3.05 0.21
CA HIS A 96 -16.27 -2.26 1.42
C HIS A 96 -15.00 -1.49 1.82
N HIS A 97 -13.82 -2.12 1.73
CA HIS A 97 -12.56 -1.43 1.99
C HIS A 97 -12.40 -0.22 1.06
N ILE A 98 -12.58 -0.40 -0.26
CA ILE A 98 -12.40 0.67 -1.25
C ILE A 98 -13.36 1.84 -0.95
N GLU A 99 -14.64 1.55 -0.71
CA GLU A 99 -15.65 2.57 -0.41
C GLU A 99 -15.35 3.30 0.91
N TYR A 100 -15.09 2.54 1.98
CA TYR A 100 -14.80 3.09 3.32
C TYR A 100 -13.53 3.93 3.32
N ALA A 101 -12.47 3.45 2.66
CA ALA A 101 -11.20 4.15 2.57
C ALA A 101 -11.32 5.44 1.73
N THR A 102 -12.10 5.42 0.64
CA THR A 102 -12.31 6.57 -0.24
C THR A 102 -13.10 7.68 0.44
N ASN A 103 -14.21 7.35 1.13
CA ASN A 103 -14.98 8.28 1.97
C ASN A 103 -15.23 9.66 1.32
N GLY A 104 -15.64 9.67 0.05
CA GLY A 104 -15.90 10.89 -0.73
C GLY A 104 -14.69 11.84 -0.81
N GLY A 105 -13.48 11.32 -0.92
CA GLY A 105 -12.21 12.05 -1.02
C GLY A 105 -11.55 12.31 0.33
N LYS A 106 -12.25 12.14 1.45
CA LYS A 106 -11.71 12.29 2.81
C LYS A 106 -11.08 10.98 3.28
N ILE A 107 -9.95 10.63 2.67
CA ILE A 107 -9.33 9.30 2.75
C ILE A 107 -9.13 8.84 4.20
N LYS A 108 -9.57 7.62 4.50
CA LYS A 108 -9.41 6.98 5.82
C LYS A 108 -8.35 5.88 5.76
N PRO A 109 -7.28 5.94 6.57
CA PRO A 109 -6.34 4.84 6.69
C PRO A 109 -7.04 3.59 7.23
N SER A 110 -7.00 2.51 6.45
CA SER A 110 -7.74 1.29 6.76
C SER A 110 -6.92 0.06 6.39
N ILE A 111 -7.22 -1.07 7.03
CA ILE A 111 -6.71 -2.39 6.68
C ILE A 111 -7.84 -3.42 6.80
N THR A 112 -7.96 -4.32 5.82
CA THR A 112 -8.87 -5.47 5.91
C THR A 112 -8.04 -6.73 6.08
N ILE A 113 -8.24 -7.46 7.18
CA ILE A 113 -7.42 -8.63 7.50
C ILE A 113 -8.24 -9.90 7.32
N PHE A 114 -7.87 -10.70 6.32
CA PHE A 114 -8.48 -12.00 6.02
C PHE A 114 -7.88 -13.12 6.91
N PRO A 115 -8.42 -14.37 6.86
CA PRO A 115 -7.91 -15.45 7.70
C PRO A 115 -6.39 -15.64 7.54
N PRO A 116 -5.67 -15.94 8.64
CA PRO A 116 -4.23 -16.18 8.58
C PRO A 116 -3.92 -17.47 7.83
N GLU A 117 -2.65 -17.66 7.45
CA GLU A 117 -2.24 -18.98 6.98
C GLU A 117 -2.37 -20.04 8.06
N ASN A 118 -2.78 -21.23 7.65
CA ASN A 118 -2.89 -22.37 8.53
C ASN A 118 -2.09 -23.53 7.95
N LYS A 119 -1.11 -24.04 8.71
CA LYS A 119 -0.24 -25.16 8.29
C LYS A 119 0.39 -24.94 6.89
N GLY A 120 0.82 -23.71 6.63
CA GLY A 120 1.46 -23.29 5.37
C GLY A 120 0.50 -23.09 4.19
N ARG A 121 -0.81 -23.17 4.40
CA ARG A 121 -1.82 -22.89 3.37
C ARG A 121 -2.38 -21.48 3.53
N LYS A 122 -2.40 -20.72 2.45
CA LYS A 122 -3.02 -19.39 2.39
C LYS A 122 -4.52 -19.56 2.16
N GLU A 123 -5.33 -18.97 3.02
CA GLU A 123 -6.79 -19.03 2.91
C GLU A 123 -7.32 -18.07 1.84
N VAL A 124 -6.74 -16.87 1.73
CA VAL A 124 -7.05 -15.89 0.69
C VAL A 124 -5.75 -15.44 0.04
N VAL A 125 -5.74 -15.37 -1.28
CA VAL A 125 -4.60 -14.88 -2.08
C VAL A 125 -5.11 -13.81 -3.03
N ILE A 126 -4.69 -12.55 -2.83
CA ILE A 126 -5.01 -11.45 -3.73
C ILE A 126 -3.88 -11.33 -4.76
N TYR A 127 -4.23 -11.27 -6.03
CA TYR A 127 -3.26 -11.20 -7.14
C TYR A 127 -2.90 -9.76 -7.46
N ASN A 128 -3.82 -8.82 -7.20
CA ASN A 128 -3.58 -7.41 -7.42
C ASN A 128 -2.46 -6.88 -6.52
N HIS A 129 -1.54 -6.10 -7.10
CA HIS A 129 -0.60 -5.31 -6.31
C HIS A 129 -1.32 -4.24 -5.47
N GLN A 130 -2.33 -3.59 -6.08
CA GLN A 130 -3.21 -2.63 -5.43
C GLN A 130 -4.66 -2.92 -5.81
N LEU A 131 -5.62 -2.74 -4.89
CA LEU A 131 -7.04 -3.03 -5.17
C LEU A 131 -7.61 -2.16 -6.30
N VAL A 132 -7.13 -0.92 -6.42
CA VAL A 132 -7.44 -0.03 -7.54
C VAL A 132 -6.17 0.19 -8.32
N ARG A 133 -6.16 -0.22 -9.60
CA ARG A 133 -5.01 -0.08 -10.48
C ARG A 133 -5.45 -0.05 -11.94
N TYR A 134 -4.72 0.70 -12.76
CA TYR A 134 -4.93 0.68 -14.20
C TYR A 134 -4.24 -0.52 -14.87
N ALA A 135 -4.86 -1.02 -15.93
CA ALA A 135 -4.33 -2.05 -16.81
C ALA A 135 -3.19 -1.53 -17.69
N GLY A 136 -2.42 -2.46 -18.27
CA GLY A 136 -1.38 -2.18 -19.25
C GLY A 136 -1.42 -3.18 -20.40
N TYR A 137 -1.33 -2.67 -21.63
CA TYR A 137 -1.45 -3.46 -22.86
C TYR A 137 -0.23 -3.24 -23.77
N GLU A 138 0.26 -4.31 -24.37
CA GLU A 138 1.26 -4.24 -25.44
C GLU A 138 0.57 -3.93 -26.77
N SER A 139 1.10 -2.98 -27.52
CA SER A 139 0.67 -2.66 -28.89
C SER A 139 1.85 -2.55 -29.84
N GLU A 140 1.59 -2.52 -31.14
CA GLU A 140 2.62 -2.33 -32.17
C GLU A 140 3.35 -0.97 -32.05
N TYR A 141 2.73 0.02 -31.38
CA TYR A 141 3.25 1.37 -31.19
C TYR A 141 3.85 1.61 -29.79
N GLY A 142 3.93 0.57 -28.96
CA GLY A 142 4.40 0.65 -27.56
C GLY A 142 3.32 0.25 -26.57
N ILE A 143 3.44 0.71 -25.33
CA ILE A 143 2.54 0.33 -24.23
C ILE A 143 1.37 1.32 -24.12
N ILE A 144 0.16 0.79 -23.98
CA ILE A 144 -1.05 1.54 -23.62
C ILE A 144 -1.35 1.26 -22.15
N GLY A 145 -1.68 2.29 -21.37
CA GLY A 145 -1.93 2.17 -19.93
C GLY A 145 -0.66 2.08 -19.09
N ASP A 146 -0.72 1.32 -17.99
CA ASP A 146 0.34 1.20 -16.99
C ASP A 146 1.24 -0.03 -17.24
N GLU A 147 2.48 0.21 -17.67
CA GLU A 147 3.50 -0.84 -17.87
C GLU A 147 3.69 -1.75 -16.64
N ALA A 148 3.55 -1.21 -15.42
CA ALA A 148 3.71 -2.01 -14.20
C ALA A 148 2.64 -3.10 -14.03
N SER A 149 1.53 -2.99 -14.78
CA SER A 149 0.38 -3.89 -14.72
C SER A 149 0.33 -4.91 -15.86
N LEU A 150 1.29 -4.93 -16.80
CA LEU A 150 1.24 -5.77 -18.00
C LEU A 150 1.01 -7.26 -17.68
N GLU A 151 1.79 -7.80 -16.74
CA GLU A 151 1.74 -9.22 -16.37
C GLU A 151 0.37 -9.59 -15.78
N LEU A 152 -0.15 -8.76 -14.87
CA LEU A 152 -1.47 -8.98 -14.27
C LEU A 152 -2.60 -8.77 -15.29
N THR A 153 -2.47 -7.79 -16.19
CA THR A 153 -3.45 -7.54 -17.25
C THR A 153 -3.59 -8.75 -18.16
N LYS A 154 -2.46 -9.29 -18.64
CA LYS A 154 -2.43 -10.54 -19.45
C LYS A 154 -3.05 -11.72 -18.69
N LEU A 155 -2.80 -11.82 -17.39
CA LEU A 155 -3.40 -12.87 -16.56
C LEU A 155 -4.92 -12.71 -16.46
N CYS A 156 -5.42 -11.49 -16.23
CA CYS A 156 -6.86 -11.21 -16.24
C CYS A 156 -7.49 -11.55 -17.60
N GLU A 157 -6.85 -11.16 -18.71
CA GLU A 157 -7.31 -11.48 -20.06
C GLU A 157 -7.35 -12.99 -20.33
N ALA A 158 -6.35 -13.73 -19.86
CA ALA A 158 -6.32 -15.20 -19.94
C ALA A 158 -7.45 -15.86 -19.13
N HIS A 159 -7.99 -15.18 -18.12
CA HIS A 159 -9.13 -15.62 -17.32
C HIS A 159 -10.47 -15.02 -17.80
N GLY A 160 -10.49 -14.46 -19.01
CA GLY A 160 -11.72 -14.01 -19.68
C GLY A 160 -12.12 -12.57 -19.40
N TRP A 161 -11.33 -11.81 -18.63
CA TRP A 161 -11.53 -10.37 -18.54
C TRP A 161 -11.18 -9.69 -19.87
N LYS A 162 -11.85 -8.57 -20.18
CA LYS A 162 -11.54 -7.78 -21.37
C LYS A 162 -11.70 -6.31 -21.06
N GLY A 163 -10.58 -5.59 -21.04
CA GLY A 163 -10.58 -4.14 -20.92
C GLY A 163 -11.02 -3.41 -22.20
N GLU A 164 -11.16 -2.09 -22.09
CA GLU A 164 -11.56 -1.22 -23.20
C GLU A 164 -10.36 -0.88 -24.11
N GLY A 165 -9.14 -1.15 -23.68
CA GLY A 165 -7.89 -0.85 -24.38
C GLY A 165 -7.47 0.61 -24.24
N THR A 166 -7.83 1.29 -23.14
CA THR A 166 -7.49 2.69 -22.91
C THR A 166 -6.29 2.87 -21.97
N HIS A 167 -5.81 4.10 -21.85
CA HIS A 167 -4.73 4.43 -20.91
C HIS A 167 -5.11 4.28 -19.43
N PHE A 168 -6.40 4.19 -19.10
CA PHE A 168 -6.87 4.23 -17.71
C PHE A 168 -8.02 3.24 -17.46
N ASP A 169 -7.93 2.04 -18.04
CA ASP A 169 -8.86 0.96 -17.73
C ASP A 169 -8.58 0.42 -16.32
N LEU A 170 -9.60 0.37 -15.47
CA LEU A 170 -9.47 -0.23 -14.15
C LEU A 170 -9.36 -1.76 -14.28
N LEU A 171 -8.34 -2.35 -13.66
CA LEU A 171 -8.23 -3.78 -13.52
C LEU A 171 -9.34 -4.34 -12.61
N PRO A 172 -9.83 -5.56 -12.87
CA PRO A 172 -10.72 -6.25 -11.96
C PRO A 172 -9.96 -6.67 -10.70
N LEU A 173 -10.67 -6.92 -9.61
CA LEU A 173 -10.13 -7.69 -8.50
C LEU A 173 -9.95 -9.13 -8.94
N MET A 174 -8.74 -9.65 -8.76
CA MET A 174 -8.40 -11.05 -8.97
C MET A 174 -7.91 -11.63 -7.65
N PHE A 175 -8.62 -12.64 -7.14
CA PHE A 175 -8.22 -13.33 -5.92
C PHE A 175 -8.61 -14.80 -5.97
N GLN A 176 -8.00 -15.58 -5.08
CA GLN A 176 -8.26 -17.00 -4.90
C GLN A 176 -8.62 -17.26 -3.43
N LEU A 177 -9.63 -18.11 -3.22
CA LEU A 177 -10.02 -18.61 -1.90
C LEU A 177 -9.61 -20.08 -1.78
N LYS A 178 -8.73 -20.38 -0.82
CA LYS A 178 -8.19 -21.73 -0.57
C LYS A 178 -7.63 -22.34 -1.86
N ASP A 179 -8.04 -23.56 -2.18
CA ASP A 179 -7.62 -24.31 -3.36
C ASP A 179 -8.57 -24.11 -4.57
N GLN A 180 -9.47 -23.11 -4.53
CA GLN A 180 -10.38 -22.82 -5.65
C GLN A 180 -9.65 -22.09 -6.79
N PRO A 181 -10.15 -22.16 -8.04
CA PRO A 181 -9.63 -21.32 -9.12
C PRO A 181 -9.74 -19.82 -8.78
N PRO A 182 -8.82 -18.97 -9.27
CA PRO A 182 -8.94 -17.54 -9.07
C PRO A 182 -10.18 -16.99 -9.78
N VAL A 183 -10.83 -16.03 -9.13
CA VAL A 183 -12.04 -15.35 -9.62
C VAL A 183 -11.75 -13.91 -9.94
N LEU A 184 -12.55 -13.34 -10.84
CA LEU A 184 -12.45 -11.96 -11.30
C LEU A 184 -13.75 -11.21 -10.99
N TYR A 185 -13.61 -10.03 -10.40
CA TYR A 185 -14.73 -9.11 -10.16
C TYR A 185 -14.37 -7.71 -10.62
N ASP A 186 -15.13 -7.17 -11.58
CA ASP A 186 -14.97 -5.79 -12.00
C ASP A 186 -15.27 -4.84 -10.83
N LEU A 187 -14.50 -3.76 -10.75
CA LEU A 187 -14.72 -2.71 -9.76
C LEU A 187 -15.97 -1.89 -10.14
N PRO A 188 -16.98 -1.78 -9.26
CA PRO A 188 -18.09 -0.86 -9.45
C PRO A 188 -17.55 0.57 -9.60
N LYS A 189 -18.02 1.31 -10.61
CA LYS A 189 -17.55 2.67 -10.87
C LYS A 189 -17.88 3.63 -9.73
N GLU A 190 -18.93 3.32 -8.96
CA GLU A 190 -19.44 4.13 -7.88
C GLU A 190 -18.53 4.14 -6.65
N ILE A 191 -17.71 3.10 -6.46
CA ILE A 191 -16.80 3.00 -5.31
C ILE A 191 -15.38 3.49 -5.64
N VAL A 192 -15.06 3.68 -6.92
CA VAL A 192 -13.74 4.16 -7.37
C VAL A 192 -13.80 5.63 -7.73
N GLN A 193 -13.20 6.47 -6.90
CA GLN A 193 -13.04 7.90 -7.20
C GLN A 193 -11.74 8.13 -7.99
N GLU A 194 -11.85 8.74 -9.16
CA GLU A 194 -10.71 9.20 -9.97
C GLU A 194 -10.62 10.74 -9.95
N VAL A 195 -9.40 11.25 -10.11
CA VAL A 195 -9.09 12.68 -10.17
C VAL A 195 -8.47 12.98 -11.53
N GLU A 196 -9.16 13.79 -12.33
CA GLU A 196 -8.63 14.37 -13.57
C GLU A 196 -7.50 15.35 -13.24
N ILE A 197 -6.38 15.26 -13.96
CA ILE A 197 -5.18 16.06 -13.70
C ILE A 197 -5.15 17.29 -14.62
N THR A 198 -5.33 18.45 -14.01
CA THR A 198 -5.24 19.77 -14.64
C THR A 198 -4.14 20.60 -13.99
N HIS A 199 -3.81 21.75 -14.58
CA HIS A 199 -2.78 22.65 -14.06
C HIS A 199 -3.37 24.05 -13.78
N PRO A 200 -3.01 24.71 -12.66
CA PRO A 200 -3.56 26.03 -12.32
C PRO A 200 -3.16 27.15 -13.27
N GLU A 201 -2.05 26.98 -14.00
CA GLU A 201 -1.47 28.02 -14.89
C GLU A 201 -1.36 27.60 -16.36
N TYR A 202 -1.48 26.31 -16.67
CA TYR A 202 -1.18 25.77 -18.01
C TYR A 202 -2.37 24.95 -18.53
N ASP A 203 -3.31 25.61 -19.22
CA ASP A 203 -4.54 25.00 -19.73
C ASP A 203 -4.29 23.73 -20.57
N GLY A 204 -3.17 23.68 -21.30
CA GLY A 204 -2.78 22.53 -22.14
C GLY A 204 -2.54 21.22 -21.37
N PHE A 205 -2.48 21.22 -20.04
CA PHE A 205 -2.48 19.98 -19.26
C PHE A 205 -3.79 19.18 -19.40
N GLY A 206 -4.93 19.86 -19.51
CA GLY A 206 -6.23 19.20 -19.67
C GLY A 206 -6.30 18.34 -20.95
N ASP A 207 -5.62 18.77 -22.01
CA ASP A 207 -5.55 18.06 -23.29
C ASP A 207 -4.79 16.72 -23.19
N LEU A 208 -4.02 16.48 -22.12
CA LEU A 208 -3.34 15.21 -21.90
C LEU A 208 -4.30 14.10 -21.44
N GLY A 209 -5.50 14.45 -20.94
CA GLY A 209 -6.49 13.50 -20.44
C GLY A 209 -5.96 12.59 -19.32
N LEU A 210 -5.03 13.08 -18.51
CA LEU A 210 -4.44 12.32 -17.41
C LEU A 210 -5.41 12.25 -16.24
N LYS A 211 -5.53 11.08 -15.62
CA LYS A 211 -6.27 10.90 -14.37
C LYS A 211 -5.59 9.90 -13.45
N TRP A 212 -5.88 9.97 -12.16
CA TRP A 212 -5.40 8.99 -11.18
C TRP A 212 -6.44 8.68 -10.12
N TYR A 213 -6.48 7.44 -9.63
CA TYR A 213 -7.41 7.03 -8.59
C TYR A 213 -7.06 7.65 -7.23
N ALA A 214 -8.08 7.92 -6.40
CA ALA A 214 -7.95 8.74 -5.21
C ALA A 214 -7.17 8.08 -4.06
N VAL A 215 -7.28 6.75 -3.90
CA VAL A 215 -6.78 6.02 -2.72
C VAL A 215 -5.77 4.92 -3.09
N PRO A 216 -4.55 4.93 -2.52
CA PRO A 216 -3.57 3.87 -2.73
C PRO A 216 -3.79 2.71 -1.75
N ILE A 217 -4.44 1.63 -2.22
CA ILE A 217 -4.69 0.44 -1.39
C ILE A 217 -3.74 -0.68 -1.83
N ILE A 218 -2.66 -0.92 -1.09
CA ILE A 218 -1.69 -2.01 -1.32
C ILE A 218 -2.33 -3.33 -0.90
N ALA A 219 -2.18 -4.39 -1.71
CA ALA A 219 -2.89 -5.65 -1.52
C ALA A 219 -2.02 -6.92 -1.62
N ASP A 220 -0.77 -6.82 -2.02
CA ASP A 220 0.14 -7.98 -2.23
C ASP A 220 1.13 -8.23 -1.07
N MET A 221 1.12 -7.40 -0.04
CA MET A 221 1.95 -7.58 1.15
C MET A 221 1.28 -8.50 2.18
N LYS A 222 2.09 -9.26 2.93
CA LYS A 222 1.62 -9.98 4.12
C LYS A 222 1.85 -9.16 5.38
N LEU A 223 0.91 -9.23 6.30
CA LEU A 223 1.04 -8.72 7.66
C LEU A 223 1.50 -9.86 8.58
N GLU A 224 2.53 -9.63 9.39
CA GLU A 224 2.99 -10.58 10.39
C GLU A 224 2.92 -9.98 11.79
N ILE A 225 2.22 -10.67 12.70
CA ILE A 225 2.01 -10.26 14.09
C ILE A 225 2.31 -11.48 14.97
N GLY A 226 3.31 -11.37 15.85
CA GLY A 226 3.63 -12.41 16.83
C GLY A 226 3.78 -13.82 16.23
N GLY A 227 4.39 -13.94 15.05
CA GLY A 227 4.58 -15.21 14.34
C GLY A 227 3.36 -15.73 13.55
N ILE A 228 2.22 -15.04 13.57
CA ILE A 228 1.06 -15.35 12.72
C ILE A 228 1.13 -14.53 11.44
N HIS A 229 0.94 -15.18 10.30
CA HIS A 229 0.99 -14.54 8.99
C HIS A 229 -0.40 -14.36 8.38
N TYR A 230 -0.76 -13.12 8.10
CA TYR A 230 -1.96 -12.72 7.37
C TYR A 230 -1.58 -12.36 5.94
N ASN A 231 -1.68 -13.33 5.02
CA ASN A 231 -1.19 -13.19 3.64
C ASN A 231 -2.08 -12.31 2.74
N ALA A 232 -3.33 -12.08 3.13
CA ALA A 232 -4.22 -11.13 2.49
C ALA A 232 -4.64 -10.10 3.54
N ALA A 233 -3.97 -8.95 3.50
CA ALA A 233 -4.20 -7.87 4.45
C ALA A 233 -4.14 -6.50 3.76
N PRO A 234 -4.99 -6.22 2.74
CA PRO A 234 -4.90 -4.97 1.99
C PRO A 234 -5.08 -3.76 2.89
N PHE A 235 -4.25 -2.74 2.69
CA PHE A 235 -4.23 -1.53 3.51
C PHE A 235 -3.97 -0.26 2.71
N ASN A 236 -4.40 0.87 3.25
CA ASN A 236 -4.19 2.18 2.64
C ASN A 236 -3.79 3.26 3.64
N GLY A 237 -3.07 4.26 3.12
CA GLY A 237 -3.05 5.61 3.63
C GLY A 237 -3.68 6.54 2.59
N TRP A 238 -3.08 7.70 2.39
CA TRP A 238 -3.35 8.57 1.25
C TRP A 238 -2.05 8.87 0.51
N TYR A 239 -2.18 9.36 -0.72
CA TYR A 239 -1.02 9.65 -1.55
C TYR A 239 -0.16 10.79 -1.00
N MET A 240 1.15 10.61 -1.11
CA MET A 240 2.11 11.71 -1.26
C MET A 240 2.18 12.07 -2.76
N GLY A 241 2.07 13.35 -3.11
CA GLY A 241 1.92 13.77 -4.52
C GLY A 241 2.99 13.28 -5.48
N THR A 242 4.22 13.07 -4.99
CA THR A 242 5.34 12.55 -5.78
C THR A 242 5.17 11.08 -6.18
N GLU A 243 4.35 10.29 -5.49
CA GLU A 243 4.01 8.93 -5.92
C GLU A 243 3.28 8.95 -7.27
N ILE A 244 2.43 9.95 -7.50
CA ILE A 244 1.71 10.10 -8.76
C ILE A 244 2.56 10.91 -9.75
N GLY A 245 2.90 12.15 -9.40
CA GLY A 245 3.51 13.09 -10.34
C GLY A 245 4.95 12.76 -10.70
N ALA A 246 5.73 12.22 -9.77
CA ALA A 246 7.15 11.93 -9.99
C ALA A 246 7.46 10.45 -10.29
N ARG A 247 6.56 9.53 -9.94
CA ARG A 247 6.70 8.10 -10.25
C ARG A 247 5.70 7.70 -11.32
N ASN A 248 4.43 7.52 -10.97
CA ASN A 248 3.43 6.92 -11.87
C ASN A 248 3.34 7.64 -13.23
N LEU A 249 3.26 8.96 -13.23
CA LEU A 249 3.10 9.74 -14.47
C LEU A 249 4.43 10.04 -15.17
N ALA A 250 5.55 10.05 -14.45
CA ALA A 250 6.84 10.54 -14.96
C ALA A 250 7.85 9.46 -15.33
N ASP A 251 7.89 8.32 -14.60
CA ASP A 251 8.88 7.26 -14.82
C ASP A 251 8.81 6.76 -16.28
N GLU A 252 9.99 6.52 -16.88
CA GLU A 252 10.11 6.13 -18.29
C GLU A 252 9.47 4.76 -18.58
N ASN A 253 9.44 3.88 -17.57
CA ASN A 253 8.82 2.54 -17.59
C ASN A 253 7.43 2.52 -16.92
N ARG A 254 6.74 3.66 -16.97
CA ARG A 254 5.35 3.86 -16.50
C ARG A 254 4.62 4.68 -17.57
N TYR A 255 4.00 5.81 -17.23
CA TYR A 255 3.31 6.63 -18.23
C TYR A 255 4.24 7.56 -19.01
N ASN A 256 5.46 7.87 -18.53
CA ASN A 256 6.48 8.62 -19.27
C ASN A 256 6.00 9.97 -19.86
N MET A 257 5.34 10.80 -19.04
CA MET A 257 4.71 12.05 -19.51
C MET A 257 5.65 13.26 -19.60
N LEU A 258 6.89 13.17 -19.12
CA LEU A 258 7.78 14.34 -18.98
C LEU A 258 8.02 15.09 -20.30
N LYS A 259 8.13 14.39 -21.44
CA LYS A 259 8.31 15.04 -22.74
C LYS A 259 7.06 15.82 -23.18
N LYS A 260 5.87 15.28 -22.93
CA LYS A 260 4.60 15.95 -23.26
C LYS A 260 4.41 17.19 -22.39
N VAL A 261 4.70 17.07 -21.08
CA VAL A 261 4.71 18.22 -20.16
C VAL A 261 5.71 19.28 -20.62
N ALA A 262 6.95 18.90 -20.96
CA ALA A 262 7.95 19.85 -21.46
C ALA A 262 7.50 20.59 -22.73
N SER A 263 6.74 19.93 -23.61
CA SER A 263 6.15 20.55 -24.80
C SER A 263 5.11 21.61 -24.44
N ILE A 264 4.23 21.35 -23.47
CA ILE A 264 3.24 22.33 -22.97
C ILE A 264 3.95 23.55 -22.39
N LEU A 265 5.05 23.31 -21.66
CA LEU A 265 5.86 24.36 -21.02
C LEU A 265 6.79 25.10 -22.01
N GLY A 266 6.86 24.68 -23.28
CA GLY A 266 7.76 25.28 -24.27
C GLY A 266 9.26 25.10 -23.95
N LEU A 267 9.64 24.01 -23.29
CA LEU A 267 11.02 23.77 -22.86
C LEU A 267 11.89 23.14 -23.96
N ASP A 268 13.17 23.51 -24.01
CA ASP A 268 14.16 22.86 -24.85
C ASP A 268 14.58 21.50 -24.27
N THR A 269 14.10 20.42 -24.90
CA THR A 269 14.40 19.03 -24.52
C THR A 269 15.64 18.44 -25.19
N THR A 270 16.42 19.24 -25.94
CA THR A 270 17.56 18.73 -26.71
C THR A 270 18.80 18.45 -25.86
N LYS A 271 18.94 19.10 -24.70
CA LYS A 271 20.11 18.99 -23.82
C LYS A 271 19.69 18.85 -22.36
N ASN A 272 20.31 17.93 -21.63
CA ASN A 272 20.05 17.76 -20.19
C ASN A 272 20.43 19.00 -19.37
N SER A 273 21.42 19.79 -19.81
CA SER A 273 21.85 21.02 -19.12
C SER A 273 20.79 22.14 -19.12
N SER A 274 19.70 22.03 -19.88
CA SER A 274 18.55 22.96 -19.79
C SER A 274 17.68 22.70 -18.56
N LEU A 275 17.89 21.57 -17.88
CA LEU A 275 17.12 21.09 -16.73
C LEU A 275 15.64 20.93 -17.06
N TRP A 276 15.32 20.57 -18.31
CA TRP A 276 13.93 20.44 -18.75
C TRP A 276 13.18 19.33 -17.99
N LYS A 277 13.85 18.22 -17.63
CA LYS A 277 13.25 17.14 -16.85
C LYS A 277 12.87 17.64 -15.45
N ASP A 278 13.75 18.39 -14.81
CA ASP A 278 13.55 18.99 -13.48
C ASP A 278 12.38 19.98 -13.47
N LYS A 279 12.28 20.83 -14.49
CA LYS A 279 11.15 21.76 -14.64
C LYS A 279 9.84 21.01 -14.89
N ALA A 280 9.83 20.08 -15.84
CA ALA A 280 8.63 19.33 -16.19
C ALA A 280 8.10 18.47 -15.02
N ILE A 281 8.99 17.80 -14.28
CA ILE A 281 8.56 16.96 -13.15
C ILE A 281 8.01 17.79 -12.00
N VAL A 282 8.52 19.02 -11.78
CA VAL A 282 7.97 19.94 -10.77
C VAL A 282 6.56 20.37 -11.15
N GLU A 283 6.34 20.85 -12.37
CA GLU A 283 5.00 21.27 -12.82
C GLU A 283 4.01 20.10 -12.86
N LEU A 284 4.45 18.89 -13.18
CA LEU A 284 3.59 17.70 -13.10
C LEU A 284 3.17 17.39 -11.65
N ASN A 285 4.03 17.63 -10.65
CA ASN A 285 3.65 17.51 -9.25
C ASN A 285 2.72 18.65 -8.80
N VAL A 286 2.90 19.86 -9.32
CA VAL A 286 1.96 20.99 -9.09
C VAL A 286 0.57 20.63 -9.63
N ALA A 287 0.48 20.09 -10.85
CA ALA A 287 -0.76 19.63 -11.47
C ALA A 287 -1.50 18.62 -10.56
N VAL A 288 -0.80 17.59 -10.10
CA VAL A 288 -1.36 16.55 -9.22
C VAL A 288 -1.90 17.16 -7.93
N LEU A 289 -1.10 17.95 -7.22
CA LEU A 289 -1.50 18.54 -5.92
C LEU A 289 -2.67 19.52 -6.08
N HIS A 290 -2.69 20.30 -7.16
CA HIS A 290 -3.79 21.20 -7.49
C HIS A 290 -5.08 20.41 -7.74
N SER A 291 -5.01 19.42 -8.63
CA SER A 291 -6.18 18.63 -9.06
C SER A 291 -6.84 17.88 -7.92
N TYR A 292 -6.04 17.24 -7.06
CA TYR A 292 -6.57 16.55 -5.88
C TYR A 292 -7.24 17.51 -4.90
N ARG A 293 -6.69 18.73 -4.74
CA ARG A 293 -7.29 19.76 -3.89
C ARG A 293 -8.64 20.25 -4.45
N GLU A 294 -8.71 20.54 -5.74
CA GLU A 294 -9.95 20.96 -6.40
C GLU A 294 -11.02 19.88 -6.36
N ALA A 295 -10.62 18.61 -6.47
CA ALA A 295 -11.51 17.45 -6.34
C ALA A 295 -11.91 17.12 -4.88
N GLY A 296 -11.38 17.86 -3.89
CA GLY A 296 -11.64 17.58 -2.47
C GLY A 296 -11.06 16.27 -1.96
N VAL A 297 -10.04 15.73 -2.63
CA VAL A 297 -9.37 14.47 -2.31
C VAL A 297 -8.13 14.71 -1.46
N THR A 298 -7.99 13.91 -0.40
CA THR A 298 -6.86 14.00 0.54
C THR A 298 -5.56 13.60 -0.15
N ILE A 299 -4.58 14.51 -0.13
CA ILE A 299 -3.22 14.30 -0.63
C ILE A 299 -2.26 15.12 0.22
N VAL A 300 -0.99 14.72 0.30
CA VAL A 300 0.06 15.48 0.99
C VAL A 300 1.23 15.77 0.05
N ASP A 301 1.79 16.98 0.14
CA ASP A 301 3.04 17.27 -0.56
C ASP A 301 4.24 16.65 0.20
N HIS A 302 5.33 16.42 -0.53
CA HIS A 302 6.49 15.70 0.02
C HIS A 302 7.27 16.50 1.08
N HIS A 303 7.18 17.83 1.10
CA HIS A 303 7.80 18.63 2.15
C HIS A 303 6.98 18.54 3.45
N THR A 304 5.66 18.63 3.37
CA THR A 304 4.78 18.41 4.52
C THR A 304 4.88 16.99 5.05
N ALA A 305 4.93 15.98 4.19
CA ALA A 305 5.13 14.58 4.58
C ALA A 305 6.46 14.40 5.34
N ALA A 306 7.55 15.02 4.88
CA ALA A 306 8.82 15.01 5.60
C ALA A 306 8.71 15.70 6.98
N HIS A 307 8.00 16.82 7.09
CA HIS A 307 7.76 17.47 8.38
C HIS A 307 6.91 16.60 9.33
N GLN A 308 5.89 15.91 8.81
CA GLN A 308 5.10 14.95 9.58
C GLN A 308 5.95 13.80 10.08
N PHE A 309 6.84 13.26 9.23
CA PHE A 309 7.81 12.25 9.65
C PHE A 309 8.73 12.77 10.76
N LYS A 310 9.18 14.03 10.70
CA LYS A 310 9.94 14.66 11.79
C LYS A 310 9.17 14.70 13.12
N GLN A 311 7.85 14.87 13.09
CA GLN A 311 7.05 14.80 14.31
C GLN A 311 6.94 13.37 14.82
N PHE A 312 6.83 12.39 13.92
CA PHE A 312 6.88 10.97 14.27
C PHE A 312 8.20 10.61 14.97
N GLU A 313 9.35 11.06 14.44
CA GLU A 313 10.65 10.84 15.08
C GLU A 313 10.67 11.31 16.55
N LYS A 314 10.10 12.49 16.84
CA LYS A 314 9.99 13.03 18.19
C LYS A 314 9.04 12.23 19.08
N GLN A 315 7.97 11.67 18.52
CA GLN A 315 7.02 10.84 19.28
C GLN A 315 7.65 9.51 19.67
N GLU A 316 8.43 8.90 18.77
CA GLU A 316 9.18 7.68 19.08
C GLU A 316 10.25 7.93 20.14
N GLU A 317 11.02 9.02 20.00
CA GLU A 317 12.02 9.43 21.00
C GLU A 317 11.39 9.68 22.38
N LYS A 318 10.25 10.39 22.43
CA LYS A 318 9.53 10.65 23.69
C LYS A 318 9.02 9.37 24.36
N ALA A 319 8.73 8.35 23.57
CA ALA A 319 8.27 7.06 24.06
C ALA A 319 9.41 6.05 24.27
N ASP A 320 10.67 6.51 24.24
CA ASP A 320 11.88 5.69 24.40
C ASP A 320 11.96 4.52 23.40
N ARG A 321 11.38 4.71 22.20
CA ARG A 321 11.43 3.73 21.11
C ARG A 321 12.53 4.09 20.13
N LYS A 322 13.32 3.08 19.74
CA LYS A 322 14.35 3.23 18.70
C LYS A 322 13.67 3.37 17.34
N LEU A 323 14.02 4.43 16.64
CA LEU A 323 13.54 4.70 15.29
C LEU A 323 14.24 3.82 14.25
N THR A 324 13.47 3.13 13.42
CA THR A 324 13.95 2.41 12.24
C THR A 324 13.46 3.05 10.94
N GLY A 325 14.19 2.85 9.85
CA GLY A 325 13.85 3.42 8.55
C GLY A 325 14.78 2.99 7.41
N ASP A 326 14.22 2.87 6.22
CA ASP A 326 14.96 2.69 4.98
C ASP A 326 15.11 4.06 4.32
N TRP A 327 16.29 4.67 4.46
CA TRP A 327 16.55 6.01 3.94
C TRP A 327 16.21 6.14 2.45
N THR A 328 16.42 5.09 1.65
CA THR A 328 16.17 5.12 0.19
C THR A 328 14.69 5.23 -0.16
N TRP A 329 13.80 4.82 0.75
CA TRP A 329 12.35 4.94 0.62
C TRP A 329 11.78 6.17 1.32
N LEU A 330 12.43 6.64 2.39
CA LEU A 330 11.96 7.79 3.17
C LEU A 330 12.26 9.13 2.50
N ILE A 331 13.28 9.22 1.65
CA ILE A 331 13.53 10.44 0.88
C ILE A 331 12.54 10.56 -0.28
N PRO A 332 11.96 11.75 -0.52
CA PRO A 332 11.15 11.96 -1.71
C PRO A 332 11.96 11.83 -3.00
N PRO A 333 11.36 11.35 -4.10
CA PRO A 333 12.05 11.22 -5.39
C PRO A 333 12.33 12.57 -6.07
N VAL A 334 11.76 13.68 -5.55
CA VAL A 334 11.96 15.05 -6.04
C VAL A 334 12.40 15.91 -4.87
N SER A 335 13.40 16.76 -5.09
CA SER A 335 13.93 17.70 -4.10
C SER A 335 14.36 17.07 -2.74
N PRO A 336 15.01 15.89 -2.70
CA PRO A 336 15.29 15.22 -1.42
C PRO A 336 16.17 16.07 -0.49
N ALA A 337 17.17 16.76 -1.03
CA ALA A 337 18.09 17.62 -0.28
C ALA A 337 17.40 18.79 0.45
N ALA A 338 16.18 19.16 0.04
CA ALA A 338 15.36 20.17 0.69
C ALA A 338 14.53 19.62 1.87
N THR A 339 14.71 18.36 2.24
CA THR A 339 14.04 17.72 3.39
C THR A 339 15.06 17.35 4.48
N HIS A 340 14.64 17.31 5.74
CA HIS A 340 15.56 16.95 6.83
C HIS A 340 16.01 15.48 6.78
N ILE A 341 15.20 14.61 6.18
CA ILE A 341 15.44 13.16 6.04
C ILE A 341 16.74 12.91 5.26
N PHE A 342 17.01 13.69 4.21
CA PHE A 342 18.21 13.54 3.39
C PHE A 342 19.51 13.69 4.20
N HIS A 343 19.49 14.50 5.27
CA HIS A 343 20.66 14.80 6.10
C HIS A 343 20.77 13.89 7.34
N ARG A 344 20.04 12.78 7.37
CA ARG A 344 20.01 11.82 8.49
C ARG A 344 20.33 10.40 8.03
N HIS A 345 20.87 9.63 8.97
CA HIS A 345 20.99 8.17 8.84
C HIS A 345 19.88 7.48 9.62
N TYR A 346 19.35 6.40 9.06
CA TYR A 346 18.33 5.56 9.67
C TYR A 346 18.84 4.12 9.76
N ASP A 347 18.60 3.48 10.90
CA ASP A 347 18.82 2.05 11.08
C ASP A 347 17.72 1.28 10.34
N ASN A 348 18.10 0.45 9.37
CA ASN A 348 17.15 -0.34 8.59
C ASN A 348 16.85 -1.71 9.22
N THR A 349 17.08 -1.88 10.52
CA THR A 349 16.64 -3.06 11.27
C THR A 349 15.13 -3.22 11.15
N ILE A 350 14.69 -4.45 10.87
CA ILE A 350 13.27 -4.80 10.81
C ILE A 350 12.78 -5.11 12.22
N VAL A 351 11.72 -4.42 12.64
CA VAL A 351 11.02 -4.66 13.91
C VAL A 351 9.65 -5.26 13.60
N LYS A 352 9.23 -6.27 14.37
CA LYS A 352 7.93 -6.93 14.25
C LYS A 352 6.96 -6.44 15.33
N PRO A 353 5.63 -6.42 15.09
CA PRO A 353 4.92 -6.74 13.85
C PRO A 353 5.33 -5.89 12.65
N ASN A 354 5.20 -6.39 11.42
CA ASN A 354 5.53 -5.64 10.20
C ASN A 354 4.79 -6.16 8.95
N TYR A 355 4.94 -5.44 7.84
CA TYR A 355 4.52 -5.86 6.51
C TYR A 355 5.69 -6.37 5.69
N PHE A 356 5.48 -7.47 4.97
CA PHE A 356 6.51 -8.11 4.17
C PHE A 356 6.02 -8.36 2.75
N TYR A 357 6.93 -8.25 1.79
CA TYR A 357 6.65 -8.68 0.42
C TYR A 357 6.46 -10.20 0.37
N GLN A 358 5.68 -10.61 -0.62
CA GLN A 358 5.41 -12.00 -0.95
C GLN A 358 5.80 -12.26 -2.40
N GLU A 359 6.07 -13.52 -2.73
CA GLU A 359 6.15 -13.93 -4.13
C GLU A 359 4.80 -13.71 -4.81
N LYS A 360 4.82 -13.18 -6.03
CA LYS A 360 3.60 -12.98 -6.81
C LYS A 360 2.96 -14.35 -7.09
N PRO A 361 1.63 -14.49 -6.97
CA PRO A 361 0.96 -15.77 -7.17
C PRO A 361 0.94 -16.26 -8.64
N TYR A 362 1.47 -15.46 -9.56
CA TYR A 362 1.49 -15.73 -11.01
C TYR A 362 2.87 -15.69 -11.64
N HIS A 363 3.94 -15.36 -10.90
CA HIS A 363 5.29 -15.42 -11.43
C HIS A 363 5.68 -16.88 -11.70
N GLY A 364 5.92 -17.22 -12.97
CA GLY A 364 6.29 -18.59 -13.39
C GLY A 364 5.14 -19.44 -13.95
N THR A 365 3.97 -18.87 -14.25
CA THR A 365 2.86 -19.57 -14.93
C THR A 365 3.01 -19.62 -16.46
N GLU A 366 4.25 -19.57 -16.98
CA GLU A 366 4.54 -20.13 -18.31
C GLU A 366 4.74 -21.64 -18.19
N ARG A 367 3.63 -22.38 -18.33
CA ARG A 367 3.48 -23.71 -18.94
C ARG A 367 2.24 -24.42 -18.39
N ALA A 368 1.14 -24.33 -19.14
CA ALA A 368 0.23 -25.44 -19.36
C ALA A 368 -0.18 -25.40 -20.85
#